data_AF-A0A5B7AB62-F1
#
_entry.id   AF-A0A5B7AB62-F1
#
_cell.length_a   1.000
_cell.length_b   1.000
_cell.length_c   1.000
_cell.angle_alpha   90.00
_cell.angle_beta   90.00
_cell.angle_gamma   90.00
#
_symmetry.space_group_name_H-M   'P 1'
#
loop_
_entity.id
_entity.type
_entity.pdbx_description
1 polymer ?
#
loop_
_entity_poly.entity_id
_entity_poly.type
_entity_poly.pdbx_seq_one_letter_code
_entity_poly.pdbx_strand_id
1 'polypeptide(L)'
;GGVGKTTLVKNLNNKLETASSATQQQPPFSIIIWVTVSKELDLKRVQTQIAERLNLEVRRGESTERTAHRLYQRLVQENNFLLILDDVWETIDLDCLGVPQ
;
A
#
# COMPACT_ATOMS: atom_id res chain seq x y z
N GLY A 1 7.85 -20.93 -5.96
CA GLY A 1 7.27 -21.46 -7.21
C GLY A 1 5.81 -21.08 -7.27
N GLY A 2 5.41 -20.32 -8.28
CA GLY A 2 4.18 -19.52 -8.31
C GLY A 2 2.88 -20.33 -8.31
N VAL A 3 2.09 -20.15 -7.25
CA VAL A 3 0.72 -20.70 -7.10
C VAL A 3 -0.37 -19.70 -7.53
N GLY A 4 -0.02 -18.63 -8.25
CA GLY A 4 -1.00 -17.66 -8.77
C GLY A 4 -1.60 -16.69 -7.74
N LYS A 5 -1.05 -16.61 -6.52
CA LYS A 5 -1.48 -15.62 -5.49
C LYS A 5 -1.45 -14.18 -6.03
N THR A 6 -0.32 -13.77 -6.61
CA THR A 6 -0.17 -12.46 -7.27
C THR A 6 -1.18 -12.27 -8.42
N THR A 7 -1.53 -13.34 -9.15
CA THR A 7 -2.53 -13.29 -10.24
C THR A 7 -3.94 -13.07 -9.71
N LEU A 8 -4.31 -13.69 -8.59
CA LEU A 8 -5.61 -13.48 -7.95
C LEU A 8 -5.76 -12.04 -7.48
N VAL A 9 -4.74 -11.50 -6.82
CA VAL A 9 -4.77 -10.12 -6.31
C VAL A 9 -4.79 -9.10 -7.47
N LYS A 10 -4.05 -9.35 -8.57
CA LYS A 10 -4.15 -8.54 -9.80
C LYS A 10 -5.54 -8.60 -10.44
N ASN A 11 -6.14 -9.79 -10.51
CA ASN A 11 -7.50 -9.94 -11.03
C ASN A 11 -8.53 -9.25 -10.14
N LEU A 12 -8.30 -9.22 -8.83
CA LEU A 12 -9.14 -8.49 -7.88
C LEU A 12 -9.01 -6.97 -8.11
N ASN A 13 -7.79 -6.45 -8.25
CA ASN A 13 -7.56 -5.05 -8.62
C ASN A 13 -8.31 -4.67 -9.91
N ASN A 14 -8.14 -5.47 -10.97
CA ASN A 14 -8.80 -5.21 -12.25
C ASN A 14 -10.33 -5.32 -12.13
N LYS A 15 -10.86 -6.25 -11.34
CA LYS A 15 -12.31 -6.36 -11.07
C LYS A 15 -12.85 -5.17 -10.29
N LEU A 16 -12.09 -4.65 -9.33
CA LEU A 16 -12.48 -3.45 -8.59
C LEU A 16 -12.52 -2.23 -9.51
N GLU A 17 -11.52 -2.05 -10.38
CA GLU A 17 -11.53 -0.96 -11.37
C GLU A 17 -12.66 -1.11 -12.40
N THR A 18 -12.88 -2.31 -12.93
CA THR A 18 -13.91 -2.58 -13.94
C THR A 18 -15.34 -2.59 -13.39
N ALA A 19 -15.58 -3.11 -12.19
CA ALA A 19 -16.90 -3.08 -11.55
C ALA A 19 -17.34 -1.63 -11.29
N SER A 20 -16.42 -0.80 -10.79
CA SER A 20 -16.66 0.64 -10.57
C SER A 20 -16.99 1.37 -11.88
N SER A 21 -16.37 0.94 -12.99
CA SER A 21 -16.62 1.50 -14.31
C SER A 21 -17.92 1.00 -14.95
N ALA A 22 -18.36 -0.22 -14.65
CA ALA A 22 -19.51 -0.86 -15.28
C ALA A 22 -20.85 -0.61 -14.55
N THR A 23 -20.84 -0.35 -13.24
CA THR A 23 -22.08 -0.22 -12.43
C THR A 23 -22.45 1.22 -12.09
N GLN A 24 -21.69 2.23 -12.55
CA GLN A 24 -21.75 3.62 -12.07
C GLN A 24 -21.65 3.76 -10.53
N GLN A 25 -21.20 2.71 -9.83
CA GLN A 25 -20.95 2.76 -8.39
C GLN A 25 -19.54 3.30 -8.16
N GLN A 26 -19.41 4.12 -7.12
CA GLN A 26 -18.10 4.59 -6.70
C GLN A 26 -17.19 3.40 -6.39
N PRO A 27 -15.91 3.45 -6.77
CA PRO A 27 -14.98 2.41 -6.39
C PRO A 27 -14.93 2.23 -4.88
N PRO A 28 -14.83 0.98 -4.39
CA PRO A 28 -14.84 0.70 -2.96
C PRO A 28 -13.58 1.18 -2.24
N PHE A 29 -12.57 1.68 -2.97
CA PHE A 29 -11.37 2.32 -2.44
C PHE A 29 -11.00 3.53 -3.29
N SER A 30 -10.73 4.68 -2.66
CA SER A 30 -10.20 5.88 -3.32
C SER A 30 -8.78 5.66 -3.85
N ILE A 31 -8.02 4.77 -3.21
CA ILE A 31 -6.65 4.46 -3.60
C ILE A 31 -6.29 3.00 -3.29
N ILE A 32 -5.52 2.38 -4.20
CA ILE A 32 -4.96 1.05 -4.03
C ILE A 32 -3.43 1.16 -4.00
N ILE A 33 -2.85 0.74 -2.87
CA ILE A 33 -1.43 0.83 -2.57
C ILE A 33 -0.86 -0.57 -2.63
N TRP A 34 -0.18 -0.90 -3.73
CA TRP A 34 0.50 -2.18 -3.88
C TRP A 34 1.99 -2.01 -3.56
N VAL A 35 2.48 -2.79 -2.60
CA VAL A 35 3.87 -2.80 -2.17
C VAL A 35 4.44 -4.19 -2.29
N THR A 36 5.62 -4.30 -2.88
CA THR A 36 6.38 -5.56 -2.88
C THR A 36 7.35 -5.54 -1.71
N VAL A 37 7.25 -6.55 -0.85
CA VAL A 37 8.15 -6.76 0.29
C VAL A 37 9.29 -7.68 -0.14
N SER A 38 10.52 -7.30 0.21
CA SER A 38 11.67 -8.17 -0.01
C SER A 38 11.75 -9.26 1.05
N LYS A 39 12.47 -10.35 0.75
CA LYS A 39 12.71 -11.44 1.70
C LYS A 39 13.24 -10.97 3.04
N GLU A 40 14.18 -10.04 3.01
CA GLU A 40 14.62 -9.29 4.18
C GLU A 40 13.82 -7.99 4.23
N LEU A 41 13.13 -7.74 5.35
CA LEU A 41 12.28 -6.56 5.49
C LEU A 41 13.12 -5.28 5.50
N ASP A 42 13.02 -4.51 4.43
CA ASP A 42 13.52 -3.14 4.36
C ASP A 42 12.36 -2.16 4.58
N LEU A 43 12.15 -1.79 5.84
CA LEU A 43 11.06 -0.90 6.25
C LEU A 43 11.09 0.43 5.48
N LYS A 44 12.27 0.99 5.25
CA LYS A 44 12.44 2.25 4.54
C LYS A 44 12.00 2.13 3.09
N ARG A 45 12.34 1.02 2.43
CA ARG A 45 11.89 0.74 1.06
C ARG A 45 10.39 0.52 0.98
N VAL A 46 9.78 -0.17 1.95
CA VAL A 46 8.32 -0.36 2.01
C VAL A 46 7.62 0.99 2.18
N GLN A 47 8.05 1.82 3.13
CA GLN A 47 7.52 3.17 3.33
C GLN A 47 7.68 4.06 2.09
N THR A 48 8.81 3.96 1.39
CA THR A 48 9.05 4.71 0.15
C THR A 48 8.06 4.31 -0.94
N GLN A 49 7.79 3.01 -1.13
CA GLN A 49 6.78 2.54 -2.07
C GLN A 49 5.38 3.03 -1.72
N ILE A 50 5.00 3.05 -0.43
CA ILE A 50 3.71 3.60 0.01
C ILE A 50 3.66 5.10 -0.30
N ALA A 51 4.71 5.85 0.02
CA ALA A 51 4.80 7.29 -0.20
C ALA A 51 4.67 7.64 -1.69
N GLU A 52 5.34 6.91 -2.57
CA GLU A 52 5.23 7.06 -4.02
C GLU A 52 3.78 6.89 -4.51
N ARG A 53 3.05 5.89 -4.00
CA ARG A 53 1.63 5.69 -4.34
C ARG A 53 0.74 6.83 -3.84
N LEU A 54 1.09 7.44 -2.71
CA LEU A 54 0.37 8.56 -2.13
C LEU A 54 0.77 9.93 -2.70
N ASN A 55 1.68 9.97 -3.68
CA ASN A 55 2.33 11.18 -4.18
C ASN A 55 2.98 12.02 -3.07
N LEU A 56 3.58 11.34 -2.09
CA LEU A 56 4.26 11.93 -0.95
C LEU A 56 5.78 11.85 -1.13
N GLU A 57 6.47 12.98 -1.08
CA GLU A 57 7.93 13.01 -1.20
C GLU A 57 8.60 12.43 0.04
N VAL A 58 9.52 11.47 -0.10
CA VAL A 58 10.39 10.98 0.98
C VAL A 58 11.72 11.71 0.92
N ARG A 59 12.10 12.38 2.01
CA ARG A 59 13.32 13.21 2.00
C ARG A 59 14.56 12.34 2.20
N ARG A 60 15.65 12.71 1.52
CA ARG A 60 16.95 12.04 1.73
C ARG A 60 17.38 12.20 3.20
N GLY A 61 17.70 11.09 3.85
CA GLY A 61 18.12 11.07 5.26
C GLY A 61 16.96 11.15 6.27
N GLU A 62 15.71 11.16 5.82
CA GLU A 62 14.55 11.05 6.71
C GLU A 62 14.54 9.70 7.44
N SER A 63 14.22 9.73 8.74
CA SER A 63 14.07 8.51 9.54
C SER A 63 12.80 7.77 9.14
N THR A 64 12.77 6.46 9.40
CA THR A 64 11.58 5.64 9.19
C THR A 64 10.42 6.11 10.06
N GLU A 65 10.67 6.54 11.29
CA GLU A 65 9.65 7.10 12.20
C GLU A 65 9.00 8.37 11.63
N ARG A 66 9.80 9.28 11.08
CA ARG A 66 9.28 10.52 10.49
C ARG A 66 8.49 10.25 9.22
N THR A 67 8.97 9.31 8.41
CA THR A 67 8.26 8.85 7.21
C THR A 67 6.92 8.20 7.59
N ALA A 68 6.91 7.31 8.59
CA ALA A 68 5.69 6.68 9.13
C ALA A 68 4.67 7.73 9.58
N HIS A 69 5.10 8.73 10.35
CA HIS A 69 4.20 9.78 10.81
C HIS A 69 3.52 10.55 9.65
N ARG A 70 4.29 10.86 8.59
CA ARG A 70 3.76 11.54 7.41
C ARG A 70 2.84 10.66 6.59
N LEU A 71 3.17 9.37 6.45
CA LEU A 71 2.31 8.38 5.81
C LEU A 71 0.98 8.27 6.54
N TYR A 72 1.01 8.20 7.88
CA TYR A 72 -0.18 8.17 8.72
C TYR A 72 -1.06 9.40 8.47
N GLN A 73 -0.48 10.59 8.57
CA GLN A 73 -1.21 11.85 8.33
C GLN A 73 -1.85 11.91 6.94
N ARG A 74 -1.18 11.35 5.92
CA ARG A 74 -1.69 11.31 4.56
C ARG A 74 -2.78 10.25 4.37
N LEU A 75 -2.66 9.10 5.02
CA LEU A 75 -3.61 7.99 4.92
C LEU A 75 -4.91 8.26 5.67
N VAL A 76 -4.87 8.94 6.82
CA VAL A 76 -6.11 9.34 7.53
C VAL A 76 -6.96 10.36 6.77
N GLN A 77 -6.38 11.02 5.75
CA GLN A 77 -7.11 11.91 4.84
C GLN A 77 -7.76 11.15 3.68
N GLU A 78 -7.39 9.89 3.45
CA GLU A 78 -8.05 9.04 2.45
C GLU A 78 -9.35 8.50 3.02
N ASN A 79 -10.43 8.63 2.25
CA ASN A 79 -11.74 8.14 2.65
C ASN A 79 -11.75 6.60 2.85
N ASN A 80 -11.08 5.88 1.96
CA ASN A 80 -10.97 4.43 1.96
C ASN A 80 -9.80 3.97 1.09
N PHE A 81 -8.83 3.27 1.66
CA PHE A 81 -7.70 2.73 0.91
C PHE A 81 -7.59 1.22 1.03
N LEU A 82 -6.97 0.59 0.03
CA LEU A 82 -6.58 -0.82 0.07
C LEU A 82 -5.06 -0.91 0.03
N LEU A 83 -4.45 -1.43 1.10
CA LEU A 83 -3.03 -1.76 1.13
C LEU A 83 -2.82 -3.25 0.83
N ILE A 84 -1.99 -3.53 -0.17
CA ILE A 84 -1.62 -4.88 -0.60
C ILE A 84 -0.12 -5.04 -0.40
N LEU A 85 0.26 -5.96 0.49
CA LEU A 85 1.64 -6.36 0.72
C LEU A 85 1.89 -7.70 0.00
N ASP A 86 2.65 -7.66 -1.10
CA ASP A 86 3.01 -8.84 -1.88
C ASP A 86 4.40 -9.37 -1.46
N ASP A 87 4.58 -10.68 -1.58
CA ASP A 87 5.82 -11.40 -1.23
C ASP A 87 6.30 -11.15 0.22
N VAL A 88 5.39 -11.25 1.19
CA VAL A 88 5.70 -11.09 2.62
C VAL A 88 6.34 -12.36 3.19
N TRP A 89 7.48 -12.21 3.86
CA TRP A 89 8.26 -13.31 4.45
C TRP A 89 8.28 -13.32 5.98
N GLU A 90 7.97 -12.19 6.62
CA GLU A 90 8.00 -11.99 8.08
C GLU A 90 6.80 -11.13 8.52
N THR A 91 6.52 -11.09 9.83
CA THR A 91 5.48 -10.20 10.38
C THR A 91 5.87 -8.74 10.21
N ILE A 92 4.92 -7.92 9.73
CA ILE A 92 5.13 -6.49 9.51
C ILE A 92 4.29 -5.71 10.51
N ASP A 93 4.93 -4.81 11.23
CA ASP A 93 4.26 -3.83 12.07
C ASP A 93 3.71 -2.67 11.22
N LEU A 94 2.39 -2.57 11.16
CA LEU A 94 1.68 -1.55 10.40
C LEU A 94 1.86 -0.14 10.99
N ASP A 95 2.06 -0.03 12.31
CA ASP A 95 2.31 1.26 12.96
C ASP A 95 3.69 1.79 12.56
N CYS A 96 4.68 0.90 12.46
CA CYS A 96 6.00 1.22 11.92
C CYS A 96 5.95 1.65 10.44
N LEU A 97 4.95 1.20 9.67
CA LEU A 97 4.72 1.68 8.30
C LEU A 97 3.95 3.01 8.24
N GLY A 98 3.35 3.46 9.35
CA GLY A 98 2.48 4.61 9.36
C GLY A 98 1.09 4.33 8.79
N VAL A 99 0.61 3.09 8.87
CA VAL A 99 -0.71 2.70 8.37
C VAL A 99 -1.72 2.80 9.52
N PRO A 100 -2.80 3.61 9.39
CA PRO A 100 -3.84 3.69 10.41
C PRO A 100 -4.61 2.37 10.51
N GLN A 101 -4.93 1.96 11.75
CA GLN A 101 -5.74 0.78 12.07
C GLN A 101 -7.19 1.14 12.42
#